data_AF-A0A1U7GF07-F1
#
_entry.id   AF-A0A1U7GF07-F1
#
_cell.length_a   1.000
_cell.length_b   1.000
_cell.length_c   1.000
_cell.angle_alpha   90.00
_cell.angle_beta   90.00
_cell.angle_gamma   90.00
#
_symmetry.space_group_name_H-M   'P 1'
#
loop_
_entity.id
_entity.type
_entity.pdbx_description
1 polymer ?
#
loop_
_entity_poly.entity_id
_entity_poly.type
_entity_poly.pdbx_seq_one_letter_code
_entity_poly.pdbx_strand_id
1 'polypeptide(L)'
;MLDGRSRGRGGNRSLTAAGSKIVAAFEEAIEVVRAEGEGPRLTARTYPLAFALVDYGPGDVRRVRDLLDMSQVVFARFLGVGPNTVRSWEQGTRPPSPIARRFMVEIEADPDYWRRRTASPIRGV
;
A
#
# COMPACT_ATOMS: atom_id res chain seq x y z
N MET A 1 57.39 25.05 4.10
CA MET A 1 56.85 25.18 2.73
C MET A 1 56.32 23.82 2.33
N LEU A 2 55.03 23.55 2.55
CA LEU A 2 54.36 22.30 2.15
C LEU A 2 53.00 22.62 1.53
N ASP A 3 52.73 21.83 0.50
CA ASP A 3 51.74 21.90 -0.57
C ASP A 3 50.27 21.85 -0.07
N GLY A 4 49.43 22.72 -0.64
CA GLY A 4 48.00 22.82 -0.36
C GLY A 4 47.18 22.50 -1.61
N ARG A 5 47.11 21.22 -1.95
CA ARG A 5 46.31 20.68 -3.06
C ARG A 5 44.85 21.11 -2.98
N SER A 6 44.38 21.67 -4.10
CA SER A 6 43.08 21.43 -4.74
C SER A 6 41.84 21.42 -3.85
N ARG A 7 41.16 22.58 -3.77
CA ARG A 7 39.72 22.61 -3.49
C ARG A 7 38.98 22.05 -4.71
N GLY A 8 38.39 20.87 -4.53
CA GLY A 8 37.44 20.27 -5.48
C GLY A 8 36.29 21.23 -5.77
N ARG A 9 36.22 21.66 -7.03
CA ARG A 9 35.18 22.49 -7.62
C ARG A 9 33.90 21.65 -7.74
N GLY A 10 33.07 21.65 -6.70
CA GLY A 10 31.67 21.21 -6.79
C GLY A 10 30.92 22.20 -7.67
N GLY A 11 30.92 21.97 -8.98
CA GLY A 11 30.27 22.84 -9.95
C GLY A 11 28.81 23.05 -9.62
N ASN A 12 28.44 24.31 -9.39
CA ASN A 12 27.06 24.77 -9.32
C ASN A 12 26.40 24.49 -10.68
N ARG A 13 25.82 23.29 -10.84
CA ARG A 13 25.02 22.99 -12.03
C ARG A 13 23.77 23.84 -11.93
N SER A 14 23.72 24.92 -12.71
CA SER A 14 22.53 25.78 -12.77
C SER A 14 21.34 24.91 -13.16
N LEU A 15 20.22 25.11 -12.47
CA LEU A 15 18.98 24.41 -12.77
C LEU A 15 18.60 24.64 -14.24
N THR A 16 18.03 23.62 -14.86
CA THR A 16 17.41 23.77 -16.18
C THR A 16 16.21 24.72 -16.06
N ALA A 17 15.75 25.29 -17.18
CA ALA A 17 14.58 26.16 -17.15
C ALA A 17 13.34 25.50 -16.53
N ALA A 18 13.17 24.18 -16.71
CA ALA A 18 12.12 23.41 -16.04
C ALA A 18 12.39 23.22 -14.54
N GLY A 19 13.65 22.94 -14.16
CA GLY A 19 14.05 22.83 -12.77
C GLY A 19 13.83 24.12 -11.98
N SER A 20 14.20 25.28 -12.56
CA SER A 20 13.97 26.59 -11.95
C SER A 20 12.48 26.88 -11.77
N LYS A 21 11.64 26.51 -12.75
CA LYS A 21 10.17 26.68 -12.65
C LYS A 21 9.57 25.81 -11.55
N ILE A 22 10.02 24.57 -11.42
CA ILE A 22 9.55 23.66 -10.36
C ILE A 22 9.94 24.21 -9.00
N VAL A 23 11.20 24.61 -8.81
CA VAL A 23 11.68 25.17 -7.53
C VAL A 23 10.91 26.43 -7.14
N ALA A 24 10.71 27.37 -8.08
CA ALA A 24 9.94 28.59 -7.81
C ALA A 24 8.49 28.29 -7.39
N ALA A 25 7.82 27.33 -8.05
CA ALA A 25 6.46 26.93 -7.69
C ALA A 25 6.37 26.29 -6.29
N PHE A 26 7.39 25.53 -5.88
CA PHE A 26 7.46 24.96 -4.53
C PHE A 26 7.75 26.02 -3.47
N GLU A 27 8.64 26.98 -3.75
CA GLU A 27 8.93 28.10 -2.84
C GLU A 27 7.67 28.94 -2.60
N GLU A 28 6.91 29.27 -3.65
CA GLU A 28 5.61 29.96 -3.55
C GLU A 28 4.59 29.17 -2.70
N ALA A 29 4.48 27.86 -2.92
CA ALA A 29 3.58 27.00 -2.15
C ALA A 29 3.97 26.89 -0.67
N ILE A 30 5.26 26.88 -0.35
CA ILE A 30 5.77 26.81 1.03
C ILE A 30 5.44 28.09 1.80
N GLU A 31 5.65 29.26 1.19
CA GLU A 31 5.39 30.55 1.84
C GLU A 31 3.90 30.72 2.16
N VAL A 32 3.03 30.27 1.26
CA VAL A 32 1.58 30.20 1.46
C VAL A 32 1.20 29.35 2.67
N VAL A 33 1.76 28.14 2.78
CA VAL A 33 1.45 27.22 3.89
C VAL A 33 1.95 27.78 5.22
N ARG A 34 3.12 28.45 5.21
CA ARG A 34 3.71 29.06 6.41
C ARG A 34 2.98 30.30 6.89
N ALA A 35 2.36 31.05 5.99
CA ALA A 35 1.67 32.30 6.32
C ALA A 35 0.24 32.12 6.87
N GLU A 36 -0.21 30.87 7.11
CA GLU A 36 -1.60 30.52 7.46
C GLU A 36 -2.66 31.08 6.48
N GLY A 37 -2.24 31.57 5.32
CA GLY A 37 -3.09 32.24 4.33
C GLY A 37 -3.63 31.31 3.25
N GLU A 38 -4.75 31.70 2.65
CA GLU A 38 -5.26 31.08 1.43
C GLU A 38 -4.33 31.42 0.25
N GLY A 39 -3.38 30.54 -0.06
CA GLY A 39 -2.54 30.73 -1.24
C GLY A 39 -3.18 30.26 -2.54
N PRO A 40 -2.40 30.17 -3.63
CA PRO A 40 -2.91 29.81 -4.93
C PRO A 40 -3.61 28.46 -4.80
N ARG A 41 -4.80 28.37 -5.41
CA ARG A 41 -5.67 27.19 -5.36
C ARG A 41 -4.97 26.03 -6.04
N LEU A 42 -4.09 25.34 -5.31
CA LEU A 42 -3.46 24.11 -5.75
C LEU A 42 -4.60 23.11 -6.01
N THR A 43 -4.73 22.64 -7.24
CA THR A 43 -5.65 21.54 -7.56
C THR A 43 -5.05 20.22 -7.11
N ALA A 44 -4.76 20.11 -5.81
CA ALA A 44 -4.45 18.84 -5.18
C ALA A 44 -5.78 18.14 -4.90
N ARG A 45 -5.96 16.94 -5.43
CA ARG A 45 -7.07 16.09 -5.02
C ARG A 45 -6.72 15.52 -3.64
N THR A 46 -7.36 16.04 -2.61
CA THR A 46 -7.28 15.44 -1.28
C THR A 46 -8.09 14.15 -1.27
N TYR A 47 -7.43 13.02 -1.03
CA TYR A 47 -8.09 11.74 -0.79
C TYR A 47 -8.00 11.44 0.71
N PRO A 48 -9.08 11.63 1.47
CA PRO A 48 -9.11 11.15 2.84
C PRO A 48 -9.10 9.62 2.80
N LEU A 49 -7.93 9.02 2.99
CA LEU A 49 -7.76 7.57 3.03
C LEU A 49 -7.68 7.12 4.49
N ALA A 50 -8.68 6.36 4.93
CA ALA A 50 -8.66 5.67 6.21
C ALA A 50 -8.12 4.25 6.01
N PHE A 51 -6.91 3.96 6.50
CA PHE A 51 -6.27 2.65 6.35
C PHE A 51 -6.48 1.73 7.55
N ALA A 52 -7.63 1.83 8.21
CA ALA A 52 -7.95 0.97 9.36
C ALA A 52 -7.99 -0.50 8.93
N LEU A 53 -7.34 -1.35 9.71
CA LEU A 53 -7.41 -2.80 9.51
C LEU A 53 -8.59 -3.34 10.29
N VAL A 54 -9.41 -4.15 9.63
CA VAL A 54 -10.43 -4.96 10.29
C VAL A 54 -9.73 -6.07 11.08
N ASP A 55 -10.13 -6.23 12.35
CA ASP A 55 -9.72 -7.38 13.15
C ASP A 55 -10.56 -8.59 12.76
N TYR A 56 -9.89 -9.72 12.54
CA TYR A 56 -10.54 -10.99 12.20
C TYR A 56 -10.37 -11.98 13.34
N GLY A 57 -11.50 -12.45 13.87
CA GLY A 57 -11.54 -13.58 14.77
C GLY A 57 -11.56 -14.92 14.04
N PRO A 58 -11.53 -16.04 14.78
CA PRO A 58 -11.47 -17.39 14.19
C PRO A 58 -12.68 -17.72 13.33
N GLY A 59 -13.87 -17.27 13.77
CA GLY A 59 -15.12 -17.42 13.02
C GLY A 59 -15.16 -16.59 11.75
N ASP A 60 -14.56 -15.40 11.75
CA ASP A 60 -14.51 -14.53 10.57
C ASP A 60 -13.65 -15.12 9.47
N VAL A 61 -12.49 -15.67 9.81
CA VAL A 61 -11.60 -16.33 8.83
C VAL A 61 -12.31 -17.49 8.15
N ARG A 62 -13.03 -18.30 8.93
CA ARG A 62 -13.86 -19.38 8.39
C ARG A 62 -14.94 -18.85 7.47
N ARG A 63 -15.67 -17.83 7.90
CA ARG A 63 -16.74 -17.19 7.12
C ARG A 63 -16.22 -16.66 5.79
N VAL A 64 -15.09 -15.97 5.76
CA VAL A 64 -14.48 -15.47 4.53
C VAL A 64 -14.05 -16.60 3.60
N ARG A 65 -13.48 -17.68 4.13
CA ARG A 65 -13.17 -18.87 3.35
C ARG A 65 -14.42 -19.47 2.71
N ASP A 66 -15.51 -19.57 3.48
CA ASP A 66 -16.77 -20.17 3.03
C ASP A 66 -17.45 -19.33 1.94
N LEU A 67 -17.21 -18.01 1.88
CA LEU A 67 -17.68 -17.15 0.76
C LEU A 67 -17.11 -17.59 -0.61
N LEU A 68 -15.97 -18.29 -0.62
CA LEU A 68 -15.34 -18.80 -1.84
C LEU A 68 -15.59 -20.29 -2.06
N ASP A 69 -16.37 -20.96 -1.20
CA ASP A 69 -16.62 -22.41 -1.25
C ASP A 69 -15.34 -23.26 -1.21
N MET A 70 -14.30 -22.75 -0.52
CA MET A 70 -12.98 -23.39 -0.48
C MET A 70 -12.77 -24.21 0.80
N SER A 71 -12.09 -25.35 0.68
CA SER A 71 -11.52 -26.04 1.83
C SER A 71 -10.35 -25.25 2.43
N GLN A 72 -9.98 -25.52 3.70
CA GLN A 72 -8.85 -24.84 4.36
C GLN A 72 -7.54 -24.91 3.54
N VAL A 73 -7.26 -26.06 2.92
CA VAL A 73 -6.04 -26.26 2.11
C VAL A 73 -6.09 -25.44 0.82
N VAL A 74 -7.24 -25.39 0.16
CA VAL A 74 -7.42 -24.61 -1.08
C VAL A 74 -7.33 -23.12 -0.78
N PHE A 75 -7.97 -22.66 0.31
CA PHE A 75 -7.91 -21.28 0.75
C PHE A 75 -6.50 -20.86 1.15
N ALA A 76 -5.75 -21.73 1.82
CA ALA A 76 -4.35 -21.47 2.15
C ALA A 76 -3.49 -21.27 0.89
N ARG A 77 -3.66 -22.13 -0.13
CA ARG A 77 -2.98 -21.97 -1.43
C ARG A 77 -3.38 -20.68 -2.13
N PHE A 78 -4.67 -20.34 -2.10
CA PHE A 78 -5.20 -19.11 -2.66
C PHE A 78 -4.56 -17.86 -2.01
N LEU A 79 -4.41 -17.87 -0.68
CA LEU A 79 -3.74 -16.79 0.06
C LEU A 79 -2.20 -16.85 0.03
N GLY A 80 -1.61 -17.89 -0.57
CA GLY A 80 -0.15 -18.07 -0.60
C GLY A 80 0.47 -18.40 0.75
N VAL A 81 -0.27 -19.05 1.66
CA VAL A 81 0.19 -19.46 3.00
C VAL A 81 0.09 -20.97 3.21
N GLY A 82 0.72 -21.48 4.27
CA GLY A 82 0.61 -22.89 4.64
C GLY A 82 -0.76 -23.26 5.21
N PRO A 83 -1.28 -24.50 5.01
CA PRO A 83 -2.56 -24.94 5.58
C PRO A 83 -2.63 -24.85 7.11
N ASN A 84 -1.51 -25.11 7.79
CA ASN A 84 -1.41 -24.96 9.25
C ASN A 84 -1.61 -23.51 9.70
N THR A 85 -1.26 -22.54 8.85
CA THR A 85 -1.46 -21.12 9.12
C THR A 85 -2.96 -20.78 9.14
N VAL A 86 -3.70 -21.16 8.10
CA VAL A 86 -5.17 -20.99 8.06
C VAL A 86 -5.85 -21.72 9.21
N ARG A 87 -5.44 -22.96 9.49
CA ARG A 87 -5.92 -23.70 10.66
C ARG A 87 -5.69 -22.93 11.96
N SER A 88 -4.48 -22.39 12.16
CA SER A 88 -4.14 -21.65 13.38
C SER A 88 -5.02 -20.42 13.58
N TRP A 89 -5.39 -19.76 12.47
CA TRP A 89 -6.30 -18.61 12.44
C TRP A 89 -7.73 -19.01 12.77
N GLU A 90 -8.27 -20.03 12.10
CA GLU A 90 -9.64 -20.52 12.35
C GLU A 90 -9.81 -21.18 13.73
N GLN A 91 -8.73 -21.55 14.40
CA GLN A 91 -8.72 -22.04 15.79
C GLN A 91 -8.44 -20.92 16.81
N GLY A 92 -8.06 -19.72 16.37
CA GLY A 92 -7.73 -18.60 17.24
C GLY A 92 -6.42 -18.71 18.00
N THR A 93 -5.57 -19.68 17.65
CA THR A 93 -4.23 -19.81 18.26
C THR A 93 -3.28 -18.71 17.78
N ARG A 94 -3.50 -18.17 16.59
CA ARG A 94 -2.79 -17.00 16.04
C ARG A 94 -3.77 -16.16 15.23
N PRO A 95 -3.65 -14.83 15.21
CA PRO A 95 -4.46 -14.00 14.32
C PRO A 95 -3.90 -13.99 12.89
N PRO A 96 -4.73 -13.67 11.88
CA PRO A 96 -4.29 -13.41 10.52
C PRO A 96 -3.29 -12.25 10.44
N SER A 97 -2.33 -12.33 9.51
CA SER A 97 -1.38 -11.25 9.26
C SER A 97 -2.09 -10.02 8.68
N PRO A 98 -1.54 -8.79 8.84
CA PRO A 98 -2.15 -7.58 8.28
C PRO A 98 -2.48 -7.67 6.79
N ILE A 99 -1.61 -8.30 5.99
CA ILE A 99 -1.82 -8.50 4.55
C ILE A 99 -2.98 -9.46 4.30
N ALA A 100 -3.05 -10.58 5.05
CA ALA A 100 -4.17 -11.51 4.95
C ALA A 100 -5.49 -10.81 5.31
N ARG A 101 -5.51 -9.96 6.34
CA ARG A 101 -6.70 -9.17 6.72
C ARG A 101 -7.15 -8.24 5.61
N ARG A 102 -6.23 -7.52 4.97
CA ARG A 102 -6.55 -6.68 3.80
C ARG A 102 -7.17 -7.51 2.68
N PHE A 103 -6.58 -8.65 2.35
CA PHE A 103 -7.12 -9.55 1.33
C PHE A 103 -8.52 -10.07 1.70
N MET A 104 -8.75 -10.42 2.96
CA MET A 104 -10.06 -10.86 3.43
C MET A 104 -11.11 -9.75 3.31
N VAL A 105 -10.77 -8.49 3.58
CA VAL A 105 -11.65 -7.34 3.33
C VAL A 105 -12.03 -7.24 1.85
N GLU A 106 -11.06 -7.37 0.94
CA GLU A 106 -11.32 -7.35 -0.51
C GLU A 106 -12.19 -8.54 -0.96
N ILE A 107 -12.07 -9.70 -0.31
CA ILE A 107 -12.92 -10.86 -0.58
C ILE A 107 -14.35 -10.60 -0.15
N GLU A 108 -14.55 -10.05 1.03
CA GLU A 108 -15.88 -9.72 1.55
C GLU A 108 -16.56 -8.62 0.74
N ALA A 109 -15.80 -7.67 0.21
CA ALA A 109 -16.31 -6.58 -0.60
C ALA A 109 -16.93 -7.06 -1.93
N ASP A 110 -16.35 -8.08 -2.58
CA ASP A 110 -16.90 -8.67 -3.81
C ASP A 110 -16.57 -10.18 -3.94
N PRO A 111 -17.30 -11.06 -3.24
CA PRO A 111 -17.04 -12.50 -3.29
C PRO A 111 -17.19 -13.09 -4.70
N ASP A 112 -18.12 -12.56 -5.50
CA ASP A 112 -18.41 -13.07 -6.84
C ASP A 112 -17.29 -12.78 -7.82
N TYR A 113 -16.65 -11.61 -7.71
CA TYR A 113 -15.41 -11.32 -8.44
C TYR A 113 -14.34 -12.36 -8.12
N TRP A 114 -14.10 -12.67 -6.84
CA TRP A 114 -13.07 -13.64 -6.44
C TRP A 114 -13.41 -15.07 -6.86
N ARG A 115 -14.69 -15.48 -6.80
CA ARG A 115 -15.14 -16.76 -7.35
C ARG A 115 -14.87 -16.87 -8.85
N ARG A 116 -15.20 -15.84 -9.64
CA ARG A 116 -14.89 -15.81 -11.09
C ARG A 116 -13.39 -15.80 -11.36
N ARG A 117 -12.63 -15.00 -10.61
CA ARG A 117 -11.18 -14.81 -10.76
C ARG A 117 -10.39 -16.10 -10.53
N THR A 118 -10.87 -16.94 -9.61
CA THR A 118 -10.22 -18.21 -9.22
C THR A 118 -10.68 -19.40 -10.05
N ALA A 119 -11.89 -19.36 -10.62
CA ALA A 119 -12.36 -20.34 -11.59
C ALA A 119 -11.57 -20.31 -12.92
N SER A 120 -10.98 -19.17 -13.26
CA SER A 120 -10.11 -19.04 -14.44
C SER A 120 -8.65 -19.25 -14.03
N PRO A 121 -7.93 -20.27 -14.56
CA PRO A 121 -6.52 -20.46 -14.26
C PRO A 121 -5.74 -19.17 -14.53
N ILE A 122 -4.89 -18.78 -13.60
CA ILE A 122 -3.86 -17.77 -13.87
C ILE A 122 -2.95 -18.40 -14.94
N ARG A 123 -3.12 -18.00 -16.20
CA ARG A 123 -2.23 -18.43 -17.28
C ARG A 123 -0.83 -17.92 -16.97
N GLY A 124 0.10 -18.85 -16.78
CA GLY A 124 1.53 -18.56 -16.66
C GLY A 124 2.06 -18.68 -15.24
N VAL A 125 2.29 -19.92 -14.80
CA VAL A 125 3.49 -20.31 -14.05
C VAL A 125 3.96 -21.64 -14.62
#